data_AF-A0A819K8Y8-F1
#
_entry.id   AF-A0A819K8Y8-F1
#
_cell.length_a   1.000
_cell.length_b   1.000
_cell.length_c   1.000
_cell.angle_alpha   90.00
_cell.angle_beta   90.00
_cell.angle_gamma   90.00
#
_symmetry.space_group_name_H-M   'P 1'
#
loop_
_entity.id
_entity.type
_entity.pdbx_description
1 polymer ?
#
loop_
_entity_poly.entity_id
_entity_poly.type
_entity_poly.pdbx_seq_one_letter_code
_entity_poly.pdbx_strand_id
1 'polypeptide(L)'
;MSTKSELQLMLKKFGYDLNPYTSKETLTNLLRLHSKALEKGINVPKMNDHELRCCLNEYNITAGPVINHTRAIYQRKLLEAITNENSEGADDEVEGNDDEFHTPPIPGDGMVT
;
A
#
# COMPACT_ATOMS: atom_id res chain seq x y z
N MET A 1 4.24 0.19 -30.93
CA MET A 1 3.54 0.37 -29.65
C MET A 1 3.07 -1.00 -29.17
N SER A 2 3.46 -1.45 -27.97
CA SER A 2 3.00 -2.74 -27.45
C SER A 2 1.49 -2.76 -27.19
N THR A 3 0.87 -3.90 -27.43
CA THR A 3 -0.57 -4.12 -27.20
C THR A 3 -0.86 -4.47 -25.74
N LYS A 4 -2.11 -4.31 -25.29
CA LYS A 4 -2.53 -4.70 -23.93
C LYS A 4 -2.18 -6.16 -23.63
N SER A 5 -2.47 -7.05 -24.58
CA SER A 5 -2.23 -8.50 -24.44
C SER A 5 -0.74 -8.83 -24.32
N GLU A 6 0.11 -8.11 -25.06
CA GLU A 6 1.56 -8.27 -25.01
C GLU A 6 2.12 -7.87 -23.64
N LEU A 7 1.64 -6.74 -23.09
CA LEU A 7 2.01 -6.30 -21.74
C LEU A 7 1.54 -7.29 -20.66
N GLN A 8 0.32 -7.81 -20.76
CA GLN A 8 -0.17 -8.85 -19.84
C GLN A 8 0.71 -10.10 -19.90
N LEU A 9 1.09 -10.54 -21.10
CA LEU A 9 1.92 -11.73 -21.27
C LEU A 9 3.32 -11.54 -20.67
N MET A 10 3.93 -10.36 -20.86
CA MET A 10 5.23 -10.02 -20.26
C MET A 10 5.16 -10.04 -18.73
N LEU A 11 4.18 -9.37 -18.14
CA LEU A 11 4.00 -9.32 -16.68
C LEU A 11 3.68 -10.70 -16.09
N LYS A 12 2.88 -11.51 -16.79
CA LYS A 12 2.63 -12.90 -16.40
C LYS A 12 3.90 -13.75 -16.38
N LYS A 13 4.83 -13.54 -17.33
CA LYS A 13 6.14 -14.22 -17.34
C LYS A 13 7.02 -13.81 -16.15
N PHE A 14 6.87 -12.58 -15.66
CA PHE A 14 7.56 -12.14 -14.44
C PHE A 14 6.93 -12.69 -13.16
N GLY A 15 5.74 -13.29 -13.22
CA GLY A 15 5.03 -13.89 -12.09
C GLY A 15 3.90 -13.03 -11.51
N TYR A 16 3.49 -11.96 -12.19
CA TYR A 16 2.34 -11.18 -11.77
C TYR A 16 1.03 -11.87 -12.17
N ASP A 17 0.16 -12.11 -11.20
CA ASP A 17 -1.20 -12.59 -11.42
C ASP A 17 -2.15 -11.39 -11.54
N LEU A 18 -2.26 -10.86 -12.76
CA LEU A 18 -3.01 -9.65 -13.05
C LEU A 18 -4.42 -9.97 -13.52
N ASN A 19 -5.38 -9.17 -13.04
CA ASN A 19 -6.77 -9.25 -13.49
C ASN A 19 -6.85 -8.99 -15.02
N PRO A 20 -7.60 -9.79 -15.81
CA PRO A 20 -7.79 -9.54 -17.25
C PRO A 20 -8.36 -8.15 -17.59
N TYR A 21 -9.09 -7.54 -16.64
CA TYR A 21 -9.67 -6.20 -16.78
C TYR A 21 -8.68 -5.07 -16.47
N THR A 22 -7.43 -5.38 -16.12
CA THR A 22 -6.38 -4.36 -15.90
C THR A 22 -6.18 -3.51 -17.15
N SER A 23 -6.15 -2.18 -16.99
CA SER A 23 -6.00 -1.24 -18.09
C SER A 23 -4.59 -1.28 -18.70
N LYS A 24 -4.48 -0.97 -19.99
CA LYS A 24 -3.18 -0.92 -20.70
C LYS A 24 -2.20 0.05 -20.01
N GLU A 25 -2.72 1.17 -19.53
CA GLU A 25 -1.93 2.17 -18.81
C GLU A 25 -1.33 1.58 -17.53
N THR A 26 -2.15 0.90 -16.72
CA THR A 26 -1.69 0.22 -15.50
C THR A 26 -0.63 -0.83 -15.79
N LEU A 27 -0.77 -1.61 -16.88
CA LEU A 27 0.23 -2.60 -17.28
C LEU A 27 1.55 -1.95 -17.70
N THR A 28 1.47 -0.86 -18.45
CA THR A 28 2.66 -0.10 -18.88
C THR A 28 3.40 0.48 -17.68
N ASN A 29 2.66 1.09 -16.75
CA ASN A 29 3.21 1.63 -15.51
C ASN A 29 3.85 0.52 -14.67
N LEU A 30 3.16 -0.61 -14.48
CA LEU A 30 3.69 -1.74 -13.71
C LEU A 30 4.99 -2.28 -14.30
N LEU A 31 5.06 -2.41 -15.63
CA LEU A 31 6.29 -2.86 -16.31
C LEU A 31 7.43 -1.86 -16.11
N ARG A 32 7.14 -0.55 -16.22
CA ARG A 32 8.13 0.51 -15.98
C ARG A 32 8.67 0.48 -14.56
N LEU A 33 7.77 0.31 -13.57
CA LEU A 33 8.13 0.24 -12.16
C LEU A 33 8.92 -1.04 -11.85
N HIS A 34 8.53 -2.17 -12.43
CA HIS A 34 9.23 -3.44 -12.28
C HIS A 34 10.66 -3.36 -12.78
N SER A 35 10.90 -2.78 -13.95
CA SER A 35 12.27 -2.57 -14.47
C SER A 35 13.13 -1.77 -13.49
N LYS A 36 12.60 -0.66 -12.95
CA LYS A 36 13.32 0.16 -11.96
C LYS A 36 13.61 -0.60 -10.65
N ALA A 37 12.67 -1.39 -10.17
CA ALA A 37 12.88 -2.21 -8.98
C ALA A 37 13.94 -3.30 -9.25
N LEU A 38 13.97 -3.87 -10.45
CA LEU A 38 14.97 -4.84 -10.88
C LEU A 38 16.37 -4.21 -10.97
N GLU A 39 16.48 -2.95 -11.40
CA GLU A 39 17.74 -2.19 -11.37
C GLU A 39 18.27 -2.02 -9.93
N LYS A 40 17.37 -1.89 -8.95
CA LYS A 40 17.71 -1.92 -7.51
C LYS A 40 17.95 -3.34 -6.95
N GLY A 41 17.82 -4.38 -7.77
CA GLY A 41 18.00 -5.78 -7.36
C GLY A 41 16.82 -6.40 -6.62
N ILE A 42 15.64 -5.74 -6.63
CA ILE A 42 14.46 -6.19 -5.88
C ILE A 42 13.47 -6.90 -6.82
N ASN A 43 13.16 -8.16 -6.53
CA ASN A 43 12.24 -8.97 -7.33
C ASN A 43 10.89 -9.19 -6.64
N VAL A 44 10.05 -8.15 -6.66
CA VAL A 44 8.73 -8.11 -6.04
C VAL A 44 7.78 -9.28 -6.39
N PRO A 45 7.65 -9.74 -7.66
CA PRO A 45 6.70 -10.81 -7.97
C PRO A 45 7.14 -12.19 -7.45
N LYS A 46 8.42 -12.36 -7.12
CA LYS A 46 8.95 -13.61 -6.56
C LYS A 46 8.91 -13.68 -5.03
N MET A 47 8.62 -12.57 -4.36
CA MET A 47 8.52 -12.52 -2.90
C MET A 47 7.32 -13.32 -2.40
N ASN A 48 7.50 -14.07 -1.32
CA ASN A 48 6.42 -14.71 -0.59
C ASN A 48 5.53 -13.68 0.12
N ASP A 49 4.33 -14.09 0.52
CA ASP A 49 3.36 -13.19 1.16
C ASP A 49 3.91 -12.54 2.44
N HIS A 50 4.72 -13.30 3.20
CA HIS A 50 5.41 -12.81 4.39
C HIS A 50 6.48 -11.76 4.05
N GLU A 51 7.31 -12.03 3.04
CA GLU A 51 8.36 -11.10 2.59
C GLU A 51 7.75 -9.81 2.02
N LEU A 52 6.70 -9.95 1.21
CA LEU A 52 5.97 -8.82 0.64
C LEU A 52 5.41 -7.92 1.75
N ARG A 53 4.82 -8.51 2.79
CA ARG A 53 4.30 -7.77 3.95
C ARG A 53 5.41 -7.10 4.76
N CYS A 54 6.54 -7.78 4.95
CA CYS A 54 7.70 -7.23 5.64
C CYS A 54 8.22 -5.99 4.90
N CYS A 55 8.46 -6.11 3.59
CA CYS A 55 8.92 -4.98 2.78
C CYS A 55 7.91 -3.83 2.76
N LEU A 56 6.60 -4.11 2.63
CA LEU A 56 5.59 -3.04 2.70
C LEU A 56 5.65 -2.29 4.02
N ASN A 57 5.88 -3.00 5.14
CA ASN A 57 6.05 -2.39 6.44
C ASN A 57 7.32 -1.54 6.55
N GLU A 58 8.42 -1.96 5.91
CA GLU A 58 9.65 -1.13 5.81
C GLU A 58 9.40 0.21 5.11
N TYR A 59 8.47 0.24 4.16
CA TYR A 59 8.02 1.47 3.49
C TYR A 59 6.84 2.17 4.20
N ASN A 60 6.53 1.83 5.46
CA ASN A 60 5.38 2.35 6.22
C ASN A 60 4.00 2.13 5.53
N ILE A 61 3.89 1.12 4.68
CA ILE A 61 2.63 0.77 4.01
C ILE A 61 1.91 -0.29 4.83
N THR A 62 0.83 0.11 5.50
CA THR A 62 -0.04 -0.81 6.22
C THR A 62 -0.69 -1.81 5.25
N ALA A 63 -0.24 -3.06 5.33
CA ALA A 63 -0.79 -4.17 4.57
C ALA A 63 -1.70 -5.02 5.47
N GLY A 64 -2.95 -5.19 5.03
CA GLY A 64 -3.89 -6.16 5.59
C GLY A 64 -3.57 -7.58 5.14
N PRO A 65 -4.55 -8.50 5.17
CA PRO A 65 -4.32 -9.88 4.72
C PRO A 65 -3.89 -9.91 3.25
N VAL A 66 -2.70 -10.47 3.00
CA VAL A 66 -2.20 -10.74 1.66
C VAL A 66 -2.90 -11.99 1.16
N ILE A 67 -3.91 -11.79 0.34
CA ILE A 67 -4.72 -12.83 -0.31
C ILE A 67 -4.59 -12.65 -1.82
N ASN A 68 -4.87 -13.69 -2.61
CA ASN A 68 -4.56 -13.72 -4.05
C ASN A 68 -5.00 -12.46 -4.82
N HIS A 69 -6.15 -11.87 -4.46
CA HIS A 69 -6.66 -10.67 -5.12
C HIS A 69 -6.04 -9.36 -4.59
N THR A 70 -5.57 -9.30 -3.34
CA THR A 70 -4.88 -8.13 -2.78
C THR A 70 -3.38 -8.15 -3.05
N ARG A 71 -2.78 -9.32 -3.30
CA ARG A 71 -1.35 -9.46 -3.58
C ARG A 71 -0.88 -8.59 -4.74
N ALA A 72 -1.62 -8.56 -5.85
CA ALA A 72 -1.28 -7.71 -7.00
C ALA A 72 -1.28 -6.21 -6.66
N ILE A 73 -2.18 -5.79 -5.76
CA ILE A 73 -2.27 -4.40 -5.28
C ILE A 73 -1.04 -4.07 -4.44
N TYR A 74 -0.70 -4.95 -3.51
CA TYR A 74 0.46 -4.81 -2.62
C TYR A 74 1.79 -4.84 -3.37
N GLN A 75 1.95 -5.73 -4.34
CA GLN A 75 3.12 -5.75 -5.23
C GLN A 75 3.27 -4.43 -5.99
N ARG A 76 2.17 -3.88 -6.51
CA ARG A 76 2.20 -2.58 -7.18
C ARG A 76 2.60 -1.46 -6.23
N LYS A 77 1.97 -1.39 -5.05
CA LYS A 77 2.29 -0.38 -4.02
C LYS A 77 3.76 -0.44 -3.60
N LEU A 78 4.31 -1.64 -3.41
CA LEU A 78 5.71 -1.83 -3.07
C LEU A 78 6.63 -1.32 -4.19
N LEU A 79 6.32 -1.64 -5.45
CA LEU A 79 7.07 -1.12 -6.59
C LEU A 79 6.99 0.40 -6.68
N GLU A 80 5.82 0.99 -6.45
CA GLU A 80 5.64 2.43 -6.40
C GLU A 80 6.55 3.03 -5.31
N ALA A 81 6.54 2.49 -4.09
CA ALA A 81 7.40 2.96 -3.00
C ALA A 81 8.90 2.85 -3.31
N ILE A 82 9.36 1.68 -3.77
CA ILE A 82 10.76 1.43 -4.16
C ILE A 82 11.23 2.42 -5.23
N THR A 83 10.37 2.73 -6.20
CA THR A 83 10.73 3.64 -7.29
C THR A 83 10.54 5.11 -6.95
N ASN A 84 9.77 5.42 -5.90
CA ASN A 84 9.43 6.76 -5.44
C ASN A 84 10.21 7.19 -4.18
N GLU A 85 11.22 6.41 -3.75
CA GLU A 85 12.23 6.76 -2.72
C GLU A 85 13.08 8.03 -3.05
N ASN A 86 12.55 8.97 -3.82
CA ASN A 86 13.03 10.34 -3.94
C ASN A 86 11.93 11.37 -3.59
N SER A 87 10.83 10.96 -2.96
CA SER A 87 9.82 11.88 -2.45
C SER A 87 9.44 11.47 -1.03
N GLU A 88 9.97 12.23 -0.09
CA GLU A 88 9.67 12.25 1.35
C GLU A 88 8.16 12.23 1.65
N GLY A 89 7.81 11.64 2.80
CA GLY A 89 6.76 12.14 3.70
C GLY A 89 5.30 11.95 3.30
N ALA A 90 4.61 11.02 3.98
CA ALA A 90 3.22 11.18 4.35
C ALA A 90 3.00 10.42 5.66
N ASP A 91 3.49 11.05 6.72
CA ASP A 91 2.77 11.20 7.99
C ASP A 91 1.27 10.87 7.90
N ASP A 92 0.85 9.88 8.67
CA ASP A 92 -0.50 9.83 9.26
C ASP A 92 -0.36 9.17 10.64
N GLU A 93 0.48 9.79 11.48
CA GLU A 93 0.36 9.62 12.92
C GLU A 93 -0.80 10.51 13.36
N VAL A 94 -2.03 9.97 13.33
CA VAL A 94 -3.14 10.62 14.02
C VAL A 94 -2.97 10.34 15.50
N GLU A 95 -2.27 11.27 16.15
CA GLU A 95 -2.19 11.47 17.59
C GLU A 95 -3.56 11.31 18.24
N GLY A 96 -3.56 10.63 19.39
CA GLY A 96 -4.74 10.36 20.18
C GLY A 96 -5.44 11.67 20.58
N ASN A 97 -6.73 11.77 20.25
CA ASN A 97 -7.61 12.72 20.91
C ASN A 97 -8.01 12.13 22.27
N ASP A 98 -7.27 12.55 23.28
CA ASP A 98 -7.78 13.20 24.48
C ASP A 98 -9.14 12.73 25.01
N ASP A 99 -9.03 12.04 26.14
CA ASP A 99 -10.01 11.84 27.19
C ASP A 99 -10.73 13.15 27.56
N GLU A 100 -11.97 13.35 27.11
CA GLU A 100 -12.86 14.40 27.62
C GLU A 100 -14.12 13.77 28.21
N PHE A 101 -13.95 13.14 29.37
CA PHE A 101 -15.05 12.70 30.23
C PHE A 101 -15.72 13.93 30.86
N HIS A 102 -16.62 14.58 30.13
CA HIS A 102 -17.47 15.63 30.68
C HIS A 102 -18.55 15.02 31.61
N THR A 103 -18.22 14.87 32.90
CA THR A 103 -19.25 14.79 33.95
C THR A 103 -19.76 16.19 34.27
N PRO A 104 -21.09 16.42 34.23
CA PRO A 104 -21.66 17.74 34.52
C PRO A 104 -21.48 18.11 36.01
N PRO A 105 -21.27 19.40 36.32
CA PRO A 105 -21.30 19.87 37.70
C PRO A 105 -22.72 19.70 38.27
N ILE A 106 -22.81 19.11 39.47
CA ILE A 106 -24.04 19.01 40.26
C ILE A 106 -24.13 20.27 41.11
N PRO A 107 -25.04 21.24 40.84
CA PRO A 107 -25.32 22.30 41.80
C PRO A 107 -26.28 21.77 42.86
N GLY A 108 -25.72 21.25 43.94
CA GLY A 108 -26.41 21.09 45.22
C GLY A 108 -25.79 22.03 46.23
N ASP A 109 -26.44 23.17 46.49
CA ASP A 109 -26.77 23.65 47.83
C ASP A 109 -27.52 24.99 47.72
N GLY A 110 -28.77 24.98 48.16
CA GLY A 110 -29.63 26.16 48.22
C GLY A 110 -30.44 26.08 49.50
N MET A 111 -29.77 26.26 50.64
CA MET A 111 -30.42 26.61 51.91
C MET A 111 -31.24 27.88 51.71
N VAL A 112 -32.56 27.79 51.89
CA VAL A 112 -33.38 28.95 52.26
C VAL A 112 -33.79 28.77 53.72
N THR A 113 -33.48 29.78 54.51
CA THR A 113 -33.88 29.95 55.91
C THR A 113 -35.19 30.74 55.98
#